data_AF-A0A2Z3HCH3-F1
#
_entry.id   AF-A0A2Z3HCH3-F1
#
_cell.length_a   1.000
_cell.length_b   1.000
_cell.length_c   1.000
_cell.angle_alpha   90.00
_cell.angle_beta   90.00
_cell.angle_gamma   90.00
#
_symmetry.space_group_name_H-M   'P 1'
#
loop_
_entity.id
_entity.type
_entity.pdbx_description
1 polymer ?
#
loop_
_entity_poly.entity_id
_entity_poly.type
_entity_poly.pdbx_seq_one_letter_code
_entity_poly.pdbx_strand_id
1 'polypeptide(L)'
;MRFPTPDETEALRQIWTDRFVRVKQGHAEYTRFVGKVGRVVTVNFGGRALVDFADGAWYDLPASDSYLELVPAEEAKDKYDATANSAQKLPTRQG
;
A
#
# COMPACT_ATOMS: atom_id res chain seq x y z
N MET A 1 -9.40 -16.00 -10.14
CA MET A 1 -8.86 -14.64 -10.28
C MET A 1 -8.13 -14.56 -11.61
N ARG A 2 -8.41 -13.54 -12.43
CA ARG A 2 -7.67 -13.30 -13.69
C ARG A 2 -6.40 -12.52 -13.35
N PHE A 3 -5.25 -12.97 -13.85
CA PHE A 3 -4.03 -12.19 -13.79
C PHE A 3 -4.06 -11.09 -14.86
N PRO A 4 -3.68 -9.85 -14.54
CA PRO A 4 -3.54 -8.79 -15.54
C PRO A 4 -2.44 -9.14 -16.54
N THR A 5 -2.55 -8.60 -17.76
CA THR A 5 -1.45 -8.60 -18.73
C THR A 5 -0.29 -7.73 -18.23
N PRO A 6 0.91 -7.83 -18.84
CA PRO A 6 2.02 -6.94 -18.51
C PRO A 6 1.65 -5.45 -18.67
N ASP A 7 0.96 -5.09 -19.76
CA ASP A 7 0.49 -3.72 -20.00
C ASP A 7 -0.53 -3.25 -18.97
N GLU A 8 -1.49 -4.11 -18.59
CA GLU A 8 -2.46 -3.82 -17.52
C GLU A 8 -1.75 -3.62 -16.17
N THR A 9 -0.72 -4.44 -15.89
CA THR A 9 0.10 -4.32 -14.66
C THR A 9 0.87 -3.00 -14.64
N GLU A 10 1.44 -2.59 -15.77
CA GLU A 10 2.19 -1.34 -15.86
C GLU A 10 1.27 -0.13 -15.69
N ALA A 11 0.07 -0.16 -16.28
CA ALA A 11 -0.94 0.87 -16.05
C ALA A 11 -1.31 0.97 -14.56
N LEU A 12 -1.51 -0.17 -13.88
CA LEU A 12 -1.75 -0.19 -12.44
C LEU A 12 -0.55 0.38 -11.66
N ARG A 13 0.69 0.06 -12.03
CA ARG A 13 1.88 0.63 -11.39
C ARG A 13 1.94 2.15 -11.54
N GLN A 14 1.60 2.69 -12.71
CA GLN A 14 1.57 4.13 -12.95
C GLN A 14 0.51 4.84 -12.10
N ILE A 15 -0.63 4.19 -11.89
CA ILE A 15 -1.74 4.75 -11.09
C ILE A 15 -1.40 4.71 -9.60
N TRP A 16 -0.93 3.56 -9.10
CA TRP A 16 -0.90 3.28 -7.67
C TRP A 16 0.46 3.43 -7.00
N THR A 17 1.58 3.17 -7.70
CA THR A 17 2.91 3.19 -7.08
C THR A 17 3.22 4.56 -6.49
N ASP A 18 3.83 4.59 -5.31
CA ASP A 18 4.17 5.80 -4.55
C ASP A 18 2.98 6.69 -4.17
N ARG A 19 1.75 6.19 -4.31
CA ARG A 19 0.55 6.88 -3.82
C ARG A 19 0.25 6.48 -2.38
N PHE A 20 -0.31 7.43 -1.65
CA PHE A 20 -0.94 7.14 -0.37
C PHE A 20 -2.36 6.63 -0.59
N VAL A 21 -2.72 5.62 0.17
CA VAL A 21 -4.03 4.97 0.07
C VAL A 21 -4.60 4.70 1.46
N ARG A 22 -5.93 4.66 1.52
CA ARG A 22 -6.68 4.07 2.63
C ARG A 22 -7.53 2.93 2.12
N VAL A 23 -7.77 1.96 2.98
CA VAL A 23 -8.67 0.84 2.67
C VAL A 23 -10.12 1.28 2.82
N LYS A 24 -10.95 0.98 1.81
CA LYS A 24 -12.38 1.20 1.88
C LYS A 24 -13.04 0.23 2.86
N GLN A 25 -14.03 0.73 3.60
CA GLN A 25 -14.82 -0.09 4.52
C GLN A 25 -15.69 -1.09 3.76
N GLY A 26 -16.12 -2.17 4.43
CA GLY A 26 -17.01 -3.19 3.86
C GLY A 26 -16.33 -4.52 3.49
N HIS A 27 -15.01 -4.61 3.64
CA HIS A 27 -14.23 -5.82 3.37
C HIS A 27 -13.72 -6.43 4.68
N ALA A 28 -14.32 -7.53 5.12
CA ALA A 28 -14.05 -8.14 6.42
C ALA A 28 -12.57 -8.50 6.60
N GLU A 29 -11.92 -8.99 5.54
CA GLU A 29 -10.51 -9.37 5.52
C GLU A 29 -9.53 -8.20 5.71
N TYR A 30 -9.99 -6.96 5.48
CA TYR A 30 -9.18 -5.75 5.57
C TYR A 30 -9.59 -4.82 6.72
N THR A 31 -10.49 -5.27 7.60
CA THR A 31 -10.98 -4.50 8.75
C THR A 31 -9.85 -3.91 9.62
N ARG A 32 -8.73 -4.65 9.78
CA ARG A 32 -7.55 -4.20 10.54
C ARG A 32 -6.84 -2.97 9.98
N PHE A 33 -7.09 -2.61 8.72
CA PHE A 33 -6.50 -1.46 8.03
C PHE A 33 -7.45 -0.27 7.97
N VAL A 34 -8.70 -0.42 8.42
CA VAL A 34 -9.69 0.66 8.43
C VAL A 34 -9.17 1.82 9.29
N GLY A 35 -9.18 3.03 8.72
CA GLY A 35 -8.69 4.25 9.37
C GLY A 35 -7.18 4.46 9.28
N LYS A 36 -6.41 3.49 8.79
CA LYS A 36 -4.97 3.65 8.52
C LYS A 36 -4.74 4.22 7.13
N VAL A 37 -3.67 5.00 7.00
CA VAL A 37 -3.11 5.42 5.71
C VAL A 37 -1.84 4.64 5.47
N GLY A 38 -1.72 4.05 4.28
CA GLY A 38 -0.52 3.36 3.84
C GLY A 38 0.03 3.95 2.56
N ARG A 39 1.27 3.63 2.23
CA ARG A 39 1.90 3.95 0.94
C ARG A 39 1.97 2.69 0.09
N VAL A 40 1.57 2.79 -1.17
CA VAL A 40 1.81 1.72 -2.13
C VAL A 40 3.28 1.73 -2.52
N VAL A 41 3.97 0.62 -2.24
CA VAL A 41 5.36 0.40 -2.62
C VAL A 41 5.48 0.03 -4.09
N THR A 42 4.60 -0.86 -4.56
CA THR A 42 4.54 -1.28 -5.96
C THR A 42 3.24 -2.05 -6.24
N VAL A 43 2.99 -2.37 -7.51
CA VAL A 43 1.97 -3.35 -7.92
C VAL A 43 2.66 -4.59 -8.50
N ASN A 44 2.35 -5.75 -7.94
CA ASN A 44 2.90 -7.03 -8.42
C ASN A 44 2.19 -7.51 -9.70
N PHE A 45 2.74 -8.52 -10.37
CA PHE A 45 2.13 -9.11 -11.58
C PHE A 45 0.80 -9.84 -11.33
N GLY A 46 0.40 -9.99 -10.06
CA GLY A 46 -0.94 -10.41 -9.66
C GLY A 46 -2.00 -9.31 -9.71
N GLY A 47 -1.61 -8.07 -10.03
CA GLY A 47 -2.51 -6.91 -9.93
C GLY A 47 -2.81 -6.51 -8.48
N ARG A 48 -1.92 -6.86 -7.54
CA ARG A 48 -2.06 -6.47 -6.13
C ARG A 48 -1.08 -5.36 -5.79
N ALA A 49 -1.59 -4.32 -5.12
CA ALA A 49 -0.80 -3.25 -4.55
C ALA A 49 -0.15 -3.75 -3.26
N LEU A 50 1.18 -3.70 -3.19
CA LEU A 50 1.93 -3.91 -1.97
C LEU A 50 1.85 -2.61 -1.18
N VAL A 51 1.14 -2.62 -0.06
CA VAL A 51 0.94 -1.44 0.78
C VAL A 51 1.69 -1.59 2.09
N ASP A 52 2.46 -0.56 2.42
CA ASP A 52 3.13 -0.37 3.71
C ASP A 52 2.27 0.56 4.56
N PHE A 53 1.86 0.10 5.75
CA PHE A 53 1.12 0.92 6.73
C PHE A 53 2.02 1.47 7.84
N ALA A 54 3.34 1.49 7.63
CA ALA A 54 4.35 1.88 8.61
C ALA A 54 4.30 1.04 9.90
N ASP A 55 3.98 -0.25 9.75
CA ASP A 55 3.94 -1.23 10.85
C ASP A 55 5.01 -2.33 10.71
N GLY A 56 5.97 -2.13 9.78
CA GLY A 56 7.09 -3.04 9.55
C GLY A 56 6.79 -4.19 8.58
N ALA A 57 5.61 -4.25 7.98
CA ALA A 57 5.24 -5.28 6.99
C ALA A 57 4.65 -4.69 5.71
N TRP A 58 4.64 -5.50 4.64
CA TRP A 58 3.93 -5.20 3.40
C TRP A 58 2.74 -6.13 3.24
N TYR A 59 1.64 -5.57 2.74
CA TYR A 59 0.39 -6.31 2.54
C TYR A 59 -0.07 -6.22 1.10
N ASP A 60 -0.39 -7.37 0.51
CA ASP A 60 -0.97 -7.44 -0.83
C ASP A 60 -2.47 -7.11 -0.78
N LEU A 61 -2.85 -5.94 -1.30
CA LEU A 61 -4.24 -5.48 -1.42
C LEU A 61 -4.65 -5.45 -2.90
N PRO A 62 -5.93 -5.68 -3.26
CA PRO A 62 -6.37 -5.54 -4.65
C PRO A 62 -6.13 -4.10 -5.14
N ALA A 63 -5.43 -3.94 -6.27
CA ALA A 63 -5.12 -2.62 -6.84
C ALA A 63 -6.33 -2.06 -7.61
N SER A 64 -7.44 -1.82 -6.92
CA SER A 64 -8.65 -1.23 -7.51
C SER A 64 -9.31 -0.22 -6.59
N ASP A 65 -10.07 0.69 -7.19
CA ASP A 65 -10.86 1.70 -6.47
C ASP A 65 -11.96 1.07 -5.59
N SER A 66 -12.30 -0.20 -5.78
CA SER A 66 -13.29 -0.89 -4.95
C SER A 66 -12.75 -1.24 -3.56
N TYR A 67 -11.43 -1.35 -3.42
CA TYR A 67 -10.75 -1.70 -2.17
C TYR A 67 -9.89 -0.56 -1.61
N LEU A 68 -9.32 0.24 -2.50
CA LEU A 68 -8.40 1.31 -2.14
C LEU A 68 -8.95 2.66 -2.56
N GLU A 69 -8.65 3.68 -1.77
CA GLU A 69 -8.94 5.07 -2.09
C GLU A 69 -7.65 5.87 -1.97
N LEU A 70 -7.36 6.70 -2.98
CA LEU A 70 -6.20 7.58 -3.00
C LEU A 70 -6.37 8.68 -1.94
N VAL A 71 -5.32 8.88 -1.15
CA VAL A 71 -5.25 9.92 -0.12
C VAL A 71 -4.27 11.00 -0.60
N PRO A 72 -4.65 12.29 -0.57
CA PRO A 72 -3.72 13.38 -0.86
C PRO A 72 -2.53 13.36 0.09
N ALA A 73 -1.34 13.71 -0.41
CA ALA A 73 -0.12 13.71 0.41
C ALA A 73 -0.22 14.62 1.65
N GLU A 74 -0.98 15.72 1.57
CA GLU A 74 -1.22 16.61 2.71
C GLU A 74 -1.96 15.90 3.85
N GLU A 75 -2.97 15.07 3.56
CA GLU A 75 -3.68 14.29 4.59
C GLU A 75 -2.84 13.10 5.08
N ALA A 76 -1.97 12.57 4.22
CA ALA A 76 -1.12 11.43 4.57
C ALA A 76 0.00 11.77 5.55
N LYS A 77 0.56 12.99 5.50
CA LYS A 77 1.67 13.42 6.38
C LYS A 77 1.37 13.25 7.87
N ASP A 78 0.11 13.44 8.28
CA ASP A 78 -0.29 13.34 9.68
C ASP A 78 -0.51 11.89 10.14
N LYS A 79 -0.75 10.96 9.19
CA LYS A 79 -1.18 9.59 9.48
C LYS A 79 -0.19 8.51 9.08
N TYR A 80 0.80 8.83 8.25
CA TYR A 80 1.81 7.92 7.76
C TYR A 80 3.20 8.37 8.20
N ASP A 81 3.82 7.60 9.08
CA ASP A 81 5.21 7.82 9.49
C ASP A 81 6.17 7.07 8.55
N ALA A 82 6.81 7.82 7.65
CA ALA A 82 7.77 7.26 6.71
C ALA A 82 9.03 6.68 7.38
N THR A 83 9.31 6.99 8.65
CA THR A 83 10.47 6.46 9.39
C THR A 83 10.19 5.10 10.05
N ALA A 84 8.92 4.73 10.19
CA ALA A 84 8.46 3.43 10.67
C ALA A 84 8.14 2.45 9.53
N ASN A 85 8.57 2.74 8.29
CA ASN A 85 8.36 1.88 7.14
C ASN A 85 9.16 0.56 7.26
N SER A 86 8.77 -0.47 6.51
CA SER A 86 9.40 -1.80 6.60
C SER A 86 10.84 -1.86 6.04
N ALA A 87 11.28 -0.83 5.32
CA ALA A 87 12.64 -0.63 4.87
C ALA A 87 13.48 0.12 5.92
N GLN A 88 13.29 -0.19 7.21
CA GLN A 88 14.09 0.39 8.29
C GLN A 88 15.58 0.23 7.96
N LYS A 89 16.35 1.31 8.15
CA LYS A 89 17.81 1.28 8.09
C LYS A 89 18.27 0.13 8.97
N LEU A 90 19.01 -0.83 8.41
CA LEU A 90 19.57 -2.00 9.10
C LEU A 90 19.85 -1.64 10.57
N PRO A 91 19.34 -2.39 11.55
CA PRO A 91 19.62 -2.11 12.95
C PRO A 91 21.13 -1.98 13.11
N THR A 92 21.59 -0.92 13.80
CA THR A 92 23.00 -0.81 14.18
C THR A 92 23.37 -2.11 14.87
N ARG A 93 24.36 -2.81 14.29
CA ARG A 93 24.90 -4.10 14.75
C ARG A 93 24.79 -4.17 16.29
N GLN A 94 23.95 -5.07 16.80
CA GLN A 94 23.89 -5.31 18.24
C GLN A 94 25.30 -5.73 18.67
N GLY A 95 25.91 -4.91 19.52
CA GLY A 95 27.28 -5.10 20.02
C GLY A 95 27.38 -6.24 21.00
#